data_AF-A0A519SMH2-F1
#
_entry.id   AF-A0A519SMH2-F1
#
_cell.length_a   1.000
_cell.length_b   1.000
_cell.length_c   1.000
_cell.angle_alpha   90.00
_cell.angle_beta   90.00
_cell.angle_gamma   90.00
#
_symmetry.space_group_name_H-M   'P 1'
#
loop_
_entity.id
_entity.type
_entity.pdbx_description
1 polymer ?
#
loop_
_entity_poly.entity_id
_entity_poly.type
_entity_poly.pdbx_seq_one_letter_code
_entity_poly.pdbx_strand_id
1 'polypeptide(L)'
;EVLAYRETQGQPTQRLPPHNPACRLVRGTTADAPDAAPPLAITSPAAHAEYVLSGAEKQQLLLSCAAASEVRQVYWYVNDQFLRAAPATERVFFRPPAGEVKISCADDHGRNVDVRVLVRVL
;
A
#
# COMPACT_ATOMS: atom_id res chain seq x y z
N GLU A 1 11.45 5.38 -29.18
CA GLU A 1 11.74 5.71 -30.59
C GLU A 1 10.84 4.97 -31.60
N VAL A 2 10.66 3.63 -31.50
CA VAL A 2 9.86 2.85 -32.48
C VAL A 2 8.37 3.22 -32.55
N LEU A 3 7.73 3.58 -31.42
CA LEU A 3 6.31 3.95 -31.38
C LEU A 3 6.03 5.29 -32.06
N ALA A 4 6.84 6.32 -31.75
CA ALA A 4 6.71 7.64 -32.36
C ALA A 4 6.90 7.60 -33.89
N TYR A 5 7.84 6.79 -34.37
CA TYR A 5 8.03 6.57 -35.81
C TYR A 5 6.77 5.98 -36.46
N ARG A 6 6.18 4.92 -35.90
CA ARG A 6 4.97 4.28 -36.45
C ARG A 6 3.77 5.22 -36.51
N GLU A 7 3.64 6.11 -35.52
CA GLU A 7 2.60 7.14 -35.48
C GLU A 7 2.77 8.17 -36.60
N THR A 8 4.00 8.63 -36.86
CA THR A 8 4.27 9.53 -38.00
C THR A 8 4.02 8.87 -39.35
N GLN A 9 4.13 7.54 -39.43
CA GLN A 9 3.92 6.77 -40.65
C GLN A 9 2.47 6.28 -40.81
N GLY A 10 1.54 6.73 -39.98
CA GLY A 10 0.11 6.38 -40.08
C GLY A 10 -0.20 4.90 -39.88
N GLN A 11 0.73 4.14 -39.30
CA GLN A 11 0.53 2.72 -39.04
C GLN A 11 -0.34 2.54 -37.78
N PRO A 12 -1.30 1.60 -37.77
CA PRO A 12 -2.16 1.37 -36.61
C PRO A 12 -1.32 0.87 -35.43
N THR A 13 -1.11 1.75 -34.45
CA THR A 13 -0.45 1.44 -33.19
C THR A 13 -1.49 1.24 -32.10
N GLN A 14 -1.49 0.06 -31.48
CA GLN A 14 -2.31 -0.18 -30.28
C GLN A 14 -1.70 0.57 -29.10
N ARG A 15 -2.25 1.75 -28.77
CA ARG A 15 -1.93 2.44 -27.53
C ARG A 15 -2.64 1.72 -26.38
N LEU A 16 -1.91 1.45 -25.30
CA LEU A 16 -2.53 1.05 -24.03
C LEU A 16 -3.52 2.15 -23.63
N PRO A 17 -4.72 1.79 -23.13
CA PRO A 17 -5.65 2.78 -22.63
C PRO A 17 -4.97 3.64 -21.54
N PRO A 18 -5.36 4.93 -21.41
CA PRO A 18 -4.84 5.77 -20.35
C PRO A 18 -5.10 5.11 -19.00
N HIS A 19 -4.10 5.16 -18.12
CA HIS A 19 -4.22 4.60 -16.78
C HIS A 19 -5.40 5.24 -16.03
N ASN A 20 -6.11 4.46 -15.21
CA ASN A 20 -7.25 4.96 -14.45
C ASN A 20 -6.79 6.16 -13.59
N PRO A 21 -7.31 7.38 -13.82
CA PRO A 21 -6.87 8.56 -13.08
C PRO A 21 -7.22 8.49 -11.58
N ALA A 22 -8.18 7.65 -11.20
CA ALA A 22 -8.55 7.40 -9.81
C ALA A 22 -7.68 6.32 -9.12
N CYS A 23 -6.68 5.74 -9.81
CA CYS A 23 -5.86 4.68 -9.26
C CYS A 23 -4.95 5.21 -8.14
N ARG A 24 -5.17 4.76 -6.90
CA ARG A 24 -4.39 5.19 -5.73
C ARG A 24 -2.93 4.70 -5.76
N LEU A 25 -2.65 3.62 -6.48
CA LEU A 25 -1.34 2.96 -6.55
C LEU A 25 -0.35 3.64 -7.51
N VAL A 26 -0.85 4.41 -8.49
CA VAL A 26 -0.03 5.13 -9.46
C VAL A 26 -0.40 6.61 -9.39
N ARG A 27 0.38 7.38 -8.62
CA ARG A 27 0.32 8.85 -8.62
C ARG A 27 1.64 9.35 -9.17
N GLY A 28 1.63 9.87 -10.40
CA GLY A 28 2.84 10.42 -11.06
C GLY A 28 2.95 10.23 -12.58
N THR A 29 1.86 10.28 -13.36
CA THR A 29 1.97 10.28 -14.84
C THR A 29 1.04 11.27 -15.55
N THR A 30 0.45 12.22 -14.83
CA THR A 30 -0.25 13.37 -15.43
C THR A 30 0.64 14.59 -15.27
N ALA A 31 0.93 15.28 -16.36
CA ALA A 31 1.87 16.40 -16.47
C ALA A 31 1.61 17.59 -15.50
N ASP A 32 0.47 17.61 -14.80
CA ASP A 32 0.01 18.72 -13.96
C ASP A 32 -0.24 18.36 -12.48
N ALA A 33 0.20 17.18 -12.01
CA ALA A 33 0.10 16.80 -10.59
C ALA A 33 1.50 16.73 -9.98
N PRO A 34 1.77 17.36 -8.82
CA PRO A 34 3.09 17.32 -8.22
C PRO A 34 3.51 15.86 -7.99
N ASP A 35 4.61 15.49 -8.63
CA ASP A 35 5.31 14.21 -8.51
C ASP A 35 5.70 13.95 -7.05
N ALA A 36 4.84 13.27 -6.30
CA ALA A 36 5.27 12.42 -5.20
C ALA A 36 4.12 11.48 -4.83
N ALA A 37 4.25 10.20 -5.19
CA ALA A 37 3.62 9.17 -4.38
C ALA A 37 4.05 9.39 -2.91
N PRO A 38 3.13 9.28 -1.93
CA PRO A 38 3.50 9.50 -0.53
C PRO A 38 4.66 8.57 -0.18
N PRO A 39 5.72 9.09 0.46
CA PRO A 39 6.96 8.35 0.70
C PRO A 39 6.76 7.12 1.61
N LEU A 40 5.60 7.01 2.27
CA LEU A 40 5.18 5.86 3.03
C LEU A 40 3.67 5.65 2.84
N ALA A 41 3.26 4.45 2.45
CA ALA A 41 1.86 4.06 2.31
C ALA A 41 1.65 2.61 2.71
N ILE A 42 0.62 2.32 3.50
CA ILE A 42 0.22 0.94 3.80
C ILE A 42 -0.46 0.36 2.55
N THR A 43 0.10 -0.73 2.02
CA THR A 43 -0.43 -1.45 0.85
C THR A 43 -1.33 -2.61 1.25
N SER A 44 -1.08 -3.18 2.44
CA SER A 44 -1.96 -4.14 3.09
C SER A 44 -1.94 -3.90 4.60
N PRO A 45 -3.10 -3.87 5.27
CA PRO A 45 -4.44 -4.06 4.72
C PRO A 45 -4.98 -2.83 3.98
N ALA A 46 -6.04 -3.04 3.19
CA ALA A 46 -6.74 -1.96 2.51
C ALA A 46 -7.52 -1.10 3.52
N ALA A 47 -7.36 0.21 3.43
CA ALA A 47 -8.07 1.15 4.29
C ALA A 47 -9.58 1.01 4.17
N HIS A 48 -10.28 1.04 5.31
CA HIS A 48 -11.74 0.93 5.43
C HIS A 48 -12.33 -0.39 4.90
N ALA A 49 -11.51 -1.44 4.79
CA ALA A 49 -11.98 -2.77 4.42
C ALA A 49 -12.38 -3.61 5.64
N GLU A 50 -13.24 -4.59 5.39
CA GLU A 50 -13.65 -5.60 6.35
C GLU A 50 -12.91 -6.93 6.07
N TYR A 51 -12.36 -7.52 7.13
CA TYR A 51 -11.62 -8.79 7.08
C TYR A 51 -12.30 -9.81 7.98
N VAL A 52 -12.73 -10.93 7.40
CA VAL A 52 -13.31 -12.07 8.12
C VAL A 52 -12.25 -13.15 8.25
N LEU A 53 -11.84 -13.45 9.49
CA LEU A 53 -10.78 -14.40 9.82
C LEU A 53 -11.37 -15.63 10.51
N SER A 54 -10.97 -16.83 10.11
CA SER A 54 -11.30 -18.07 10.80
C SER A 54 -10.44 -18.23 12.06
N GLY A 55 -11.09 -18.27 13.22
CA GLY A 55 -10.41 -18.52 14.50
C GLY A 55 -9.84 -19.94 14.58
N ALA A 56 -10.54 -20.92 13.99
CA ALA A 56 -10.11 -22.33 13.97
C ALA A 56 -8.80 -22.54 13.20
N GLU A 57 -8.65 -21.86 12.07
CA GLU A 57 -7.45 -21.94 11.22
C GLU A 57 -6.32 -21.01 11.66
N LYS A 58 -6.53 -20.26 12.76
CA LYS A 58 -5.55 -19.29 13.29
C LYS A 58 -5.04 -18.30 12.25
N GLN A 59 -5.92 -17.88 11.34
CA GLN A 59 -5.60 -16.99 10.23
C GLN A 59 -4.95 -15.69 10.71
N GLN A 60 -4.08 -15.13 9.87
CA GLN A 60 -3.31 -13.93 10.17
C GLN A 60 -3.56 -12.87 9.10
N LEU A 61 -3.46 -11.61 9.49
CA LEU A 61 -3.54 -10.47 8.59
C LEU A 61 -2.14 -10.04 8.16
N LEU A 62 -1.97 -9.75 6.86
CA LEU A 62 -0.74 -9.24 6.29
C LEU A 62 -0.63 -7.71 6.49
N LEU A 63 0.51 -7.30 7.02
CA LEU A 63 1.01 -5.93 7.03
C LEU A 63 2.11 -5.79 5.98
N SER A 64 1.91 -4.84 5.06
CA SER A 64 2.92 -4.43 4.09
C SER A 64 2.76 -2.96 3.77
N CYS A 65 3.86 -2.31 3.42
CA CYS A 65 3.88 -0.92 3.00
C CYS A 65 4.73 -0.73 1.73
N ALA A 66 4.45 0.34 1.01
CA ALA A 66 5.36 0.95 0.06
C ALA A 66 6.08 2.08 0.80
N ALA A 67 7.40 2.07 0.75
CA ALA A 67 8.25 3.10 1.34
C ALA A 67 9.26 3.59 0.31
N ALA A 68 9.77 4.80 0.51
CA ALA A 68 10.86 5.35 -0.29
C ALA A 68 12.15 4.54 -0.11
N SER A 69 13.03 4.54 -1.12
CA SER A 69 14.19 3.64 -1.18
C SER A 69 15.23 3.87 -0.08
N GLU A 70 15.25 5.05 0.54
CA GLU A 70 16.12 5.35 1.68
C GLU A 70 15.68 4.68 2.99
N VAL A 71 14.41 4.28 3.09
CA VAL A 71 13.86 3.65 4.31
C VAL A 71 14.40 2.25 4.46
N ARG A 72 15.06 1.99 5.59
CA ARG A 72 15.56 0.66 5.91
C ARG A 72 14.59 -0.09 6.79
N GLN A 73 14.03 0.60 7.77
CA GLN A 73 13.23 -0.01 8.82
C GLN A 73 11.91 0.71 9.00
N VAL A 74 10.86 -0.09 9.21
CA VAL A 74 9.52 0.36 9.56
C VAL A 74 9.10 -0.25 10.89
N TYR A 75 8.22 0.48 11.58
CA TYR A 75 7.69 0.17 12.89
C TYR A 75 6.18 0.06 12.78
N TRP A 76 5.66 -1.12 13.10
CA TRP A 76 4.24 -1.41 13.05
C TRP A 76 3.61 -1.22 14.42
N TYR A 77 2.46 -0.56 14.43
CA TYR A 77 1.63 -0.36 15.61
C TYR A 77 0.21 -0.85 15.34
N VAL A 78 -0.40 -1.45 16.36
CA VAL A 78 -1.80 -1.89 16.34
C VAL A 78 -2.48 -1.29 17.54
N ASN A 79 -3.56 -0.52 17.30
CA ASN A 79 -4.28 0.23 18.34
C ASN A 79 -3.33 1.06 19.22
N ASP A 80 -2.43 1.80 18.57
CA ASP A 80 -1.43 2.66 19.20
C ASP A 80 -0.41 1.92 20.10
N GLN A 81 -0.35 0.59 20.02
CA GLN A 81 0.63 -0.23 20.71
C GLN A 81 1.68 -0.77 19.74
N PHE A 82 2.94 -0.76 20.16
CA PHE A 82 4.04 -1.29 19.36
C PHE A 82 3.88 -2.80 19.13
N LEU A 83 3.84 -3.22 17.87
CA LEU A 83 3.78 -4.63 17.49
C LEU A 83 5.19 -5.18 17.24
N ARG A 84 5.90 -4.61 16.25
CA ARG A 84 7.28 -4.97 15.92
C ARG A 84 7.91 -4.00 14.94
N ALA A 85 9.24 -4.04 14.87
CA ALA A 85 9.99 -3.45 13.77
C ALA A 85 10.29 -4.51 12.70
N ALA A 86 10.40 -4.08 11.44
CA ALA A 86 10.71 -4.94 10.30
C ALA A 86 11.41 -4.12 9.18
N PRO A 87 12.17 -4.75 8.27
CA PRO A 87 12.60 -4.11 7.03
C PRO A 87 11.40 -3.59 6.23
N ALA A 88 11.57 -2.49 5.50
CA ALA A 88 10.49 -1.86 4.72
C ALA A 88 9.83 -2.79 3.67
N THR A 89 10.55 -3.83 3.23
CA THR A 89 10.09 -4.80 2.22
C THR A 89 9.56 -6.12 2.82
N GLU A 90 9.66 -6.31 4.14
CA GLU A 90 9.22 -7.55 4.81
C GLU A 90 7.69 -7.63 4.84
N ARG A 91 7.17 -8.84 4.60
CA ARG A 91 5.76 -9.19 4.80
C ARG A 91 5.55 -9.64 6.24
N VAL A 92 4.89 -8.81 7.04
CA VAL A 92 4.62 -9.11 8.45
C VAL A 92 3.23 -9.68 8.62
N PHE A 93 3.10 -10.85 9.23
CA PHE A 93 1.81 -11.46 9.54
C PHE A 93 1.53 -11.40 11.04
N PHE A 94 0.33 -10.96 11.42
CA PHE A 94 -0.08 -10.87 12.83
C PHE A 94 -1.55 -11.29 13.01
N ARG A 95 -1.96 -11.52 14.26
CA ARG A 95 -3.35 -11.82 14.60
C ARG A 95 -4.00 -10.57 15.20
N PRO A 96 -4.84 -9.84 14.45
CA PRO A 96 -5.54 -8.68 14.98
C PRO A 96 -6.63 -9.10 15.98
N PRO A 97 -6.97 -8.23 16.95
CA PRO A 97 -8.19 -8.39 17.73
C PRO A 97 -9.43 -8.21 16.84
N ALA A 98 -10.57 -8.76 17.25
CA ALA A 98 -11.85 -8.51 16.60
C ALA A 98 -12.32 -7.06 16.86
N GLY A 99 -13.06 -6.48 15.93
CA GLY A 99 -13.59 -5.11 16.00
C GLY A 99 -12.85 -4.14 15.09
N GLU A 100 -12.99 -2.84 15.37
CA GLU A 100 -12.26 -1.78 14.67
C GLU A 100 -10.80 -1.80 15.10
N VAL A 101 -9.89 -1.92 14.14
CA VAL A 101 -8.45 -1.99 14.39
C VAL A 101 -7.77 -0.86 13.65
N LYS A 102 -7.06 -0.02 14.40
CA LYS A 102 -6.15 1.00 13.87
C LYS A 102 -4.78 0.37 13.66
N ILE A 103 -4.26 0.46 12.45
CA ILE A 103 -2.92 -0.02 12.09
C ILE A 103 -2.12 1.20 11.65
N SER A 104 -0.95 1.38 12.23
CA SER A 104 -0.05 2.48 11.86
C SER A 104 1.32 1.94 11.48
N CYS A 105 1.93 2.56 10.47
CA CYS A 105 3.27 2.28 10.01
C CYS A 105 4.07 3.57 10.10
N ALA A 106 5.17 3.52 10.85
CA ALA A 106 6.14 4.61 10.93
C ALA A 106 7.48 4.15 10.37
N ASP A 107 8.25 5.05 9.76
CA ASP A 107 9.59 4.75 9.28
C ASP A 107 10.69 5.40 10.15
N ASP A 108 11.95 5.06 9.84
CA ASP A 108 13.15 5.59 10.47
C ASP A 108 13.42 7.09 10.19
N HIS A 109 12.66 7.70 9.27
CA HIS A 109 12.67 9.13 8.99
C HIS A 109 11.55 9.89 9.73
N GLY A 110 10.78 9.21 10.59
CA GLY A 110 9.73 9.81 11.41
C GLY A 110 8.41 10.06 10.66
N ARG A 111 8.26 9.56 9.44
CA ARG A 111 6.99 9.63 8.69
C ARG A 111 6.04 8.56 9.23
N ASN A 112 4.74 8.84 9.21
CA ASN A 112 3.72 7.93 9.73
C ASN A 112 2.48 7.94 8.82
N VAL A 113 1.88 6.77 8.63
CA VAL A 113 0.59 6.58 7.98
C VAL A 113 -0.25 5.60 8.78
N ASP A 114 -1.55 5.86 8.86
CA ASP A 114 -2.51 4.97 9.50
C ASP A 114 -3.62 4.51 8.55
N VAL A 115 -4.15 3.33 8.85
CA VAL A 115 -5.36 2.78 8.25
C VAL A 115 -6.23 2.18 9.34
N ARG A 116 -7.55 2.20 9.12
CA ARG A 116 -8.52 1.53 9.98
C ARG A 116 -9.21 0.42 9.20
N VAL A 117 -9.38 -0.72 9.84
CA VAL A 117 -10.05 -1.89 9.28
C VAL A 117 -11.04 -2.47 10.28
N LEU A 118 -12.07 -3.15 9.79
CA LEU A 118 -12.98 -3.92 10.62
C LEU A 118 -12.60 -5.39 10.55
N VAL A 119 -12.30 -6.02 11.69
CA VAL A 119 -11.98 -7.45 11.77
C VAL A 119 -13.14 -8.20 12.41
N ARG A 120 -13.62 -9.25 11.74
CA ARG A 120 -14.55 -10.23 12.31
C ARG A 120 -13.84 -11.58 12.43
N VAL A 121 -14.05 -12.26 13.53
CA VAL A 121 -13.56 -13.63 13.74
C VAL A 121 -14.74 -14.58 13.73
N LEU A 122 -14.65 -15.63 12.91
CA LEU A 122 -15.59 -16.76 12.85
C LEU A 122 -15.12 -17.91 13.74
#